data_AF-W2HND9-F1
#
_entry.id   AF-W2HND9-F1
#
_cell.length_a   1.000
_cell.length_b   1.000
_cell.length_c   1.000
_cell.angle_alpha   90.00
_cell.angle_beta   90.00
_cell.angle_gamma   90.00
#
_symmetry.space_group_name_H-M   'P 1'
#
loop_
_entity.id
_entity.type
_entity.pdbx_description
1 polymer ?
#
loop_
_entity_poly.entity_id
_entity_poly.type
_entity_poly.pdbx_seq_one_letter_code
_entity_poly.pdbx_strand_id
1 'polypeptide(L)' 'RLRKDAKLTPYDPKTFYLQPDMPVEAGYTDYPFLGEEDKGVRSTGFVWES' A
#
# COMPACT_ATOMS: atom_id res chain seq x y z
N ARG A 1 12.07 6.46 -5.47
CA ARG A 1 11.49 7.68 -4.84
C ARG A 1 12.59 8.54 -4.21
N LEU A 2 13.42 7.99 -3.31
CA LEU A 2 14.51 8.71 -2.62
C LEU A 2 15.43 9.54 -3.53
N ARG A 3 15.96 8.99 -4.63
CA ARG A 3 16.84 9.74 -5.56
C ARG A 3 16.19 10.98 -6.21
N LYS A 4 14.85 11.04 -6.21
CA LYS A 4 14.06 12.14 -6.81
C LYS A 4 13.36 13.00 -5.74
N ASP A 5 13.63 12.75 -4.46
CA ASP A 5 12.95 13.37 -3.32
C ASP A 5 11.41 13.32 -3.40
N ALA A 6 10.88 12.23 -3.97
CA ALA A 6 9.44 12.05 -4.14
C ALA A 6 8.79 11.45 -2.88
N LYS A 7 7.58 11.90 -2.55
CA LYS A 7 6.77 11.36 -1.43
C LYS A 7 6.70 9.84 -1.46
N LEU A 8 6.96 9.20 -0.32
CA LEU A 8 6.87 7.76 -0.16
C LEU A 8 5.40 7.31 -0.02
N THR A 9 5.10 6.11 -0.53
CA THR A 9 3.82 5.48 -0.26
C THR A 9 3.79 5.04 1.21
N PRO A 10 2.72 5.32 1.97
CA PRO A 10 2.58 4.80 3.32
C PRO A 10 2.56 3.28 3.34
N TYR A 11 3.06 2.68 4.41
CA TYR A 11 2.97 1.24 4.64
C TYR A 11 1.74 0.91 5.49
N ASP A 12 1.24 -0.32 5.37
CA ASP A 12 0.18 -0.86 6.23
C ASP A 12 0.74 -2.04 7.04
N PRO A 13 0.88 -1.92 8.37
CA PRO A 13 1.36 -3.02 9.21
C PRO A 13 0.47 -4.27 9.18
N LYS A 14 -0.83 -4.13 8.88
CA LYS A 14 -1.78 -5.24 8.85
C LYS A 14 -1.50 -6.20 7.69
N THR A 15 -0.81 -5.74 6.65
CA THR A 15 -0.47 -6.54 5.46
C THR A 15 0.96 -7.08 5.51
N PHE A 16 1.70 -6.89 6.61
CA PHE A 16 3.06 -7.42 6.74
C PHE A 16 3.10 -8.96 6.76
N TYR A 17 2.03 -9.57 7.25
CA TYR A 17 1.83 -11.02 7.25
C TYR A 17 0.53 -11.35 6.53
N LEU A 18 0.50 -12.51 5.88
CA LEU A 18 -0.69 -13.00 5.17
C LEU A 18 -1.87 -13.10 6.13
N GLN A 19 -2.95 -12.41 5.79
CA GLN A 19 -4.22 -12.50 6.52
C GLN A 19 -5.13 -13.52 5.83
N PRO A 20 -5.88 -14.33 6.60
CA PRO A 20 -6.74 -15.37 6.04
C PRO A 20 -7.83 -14.84 5.08
N ASP A 21 -8.29 -13.60 5.31
CA ASP A 21 -9.37 -12.97 4.55
C ASP A 21 -8.88 -11.91 3.55
N MET A 22 -7.59 -11.92 3.18
CA MET A 22 -7.05 -11.02 2.16
C MET A 22 -6.41 -11.77 0.99
N PRO A 23 -6.52 -11.22 -0.24
CA PRO A 23 -5.71 -11.67 -1.36
C PRO A 23 -4.21 -11.60 -1.00
N VAL A 24 -3.42 -12.55 -1.51
CA VAL A 24 -1.97 -12.62 -1.25
C VAL A 24 -1.25 -11.36 -1.73
N GLU A 25 -1.77 -10.73 -2.77
CA GLU A 25 -1.20 -9.54 -3.40
C GLU A 25 -1.42 -8.28 -2.56
N ALA A 26 -2.43 -8.29 -1.68
CA ALA A 26 -2.89 -7.12 -0.93
C ALA A 26 -1.84 -6.67 0.09
N GLY A 27 -1.28 -5.48 -0.14
CA GLY A 27 -0.19 -4.92 0.66
C GLY A 27 1.12 -5.71 0.57
N TYR A 28 1.29 -6.53 -0.46
CA TYR A 28 2.55 -7.24 -0.76
C TYR A 28 3.09 -6.83 -2.14
N THR A 29 2.32 -7.03 -3.20
CA THR A 29 2.72 -6.72 -4.59
C THR A 29 1.92 -5.59 -5.24
N ASP A 30 0.91 -5.07 -4.56
CA ASP A 30 -0.03 -4.08 -5.09
C ASP A 30 0.32 -2.62 -4.72
N TYR A 31 1.57 -2.35 -4.29
CA TYR A 31 2.05 -0.99 -4.07
C TYR A 31 2.29 -0.27 -5.41
N PRO A 32 1.77 0.97 -5.60
CA PRO A 32 1.89 1.67 -6.87
C PRO A 32 3.31 2.20 -7.10
N PHE A 33 3.72 2.22 -8.37
CA PHE A 33 4.92 2.94 -8.75
C PHE A 33 4.74 4.45 -8.58
N LEU A 34 5.85 5.18 -8.68
CA LEU A 34 5.81 6.64 -8.59
C LEU A 34 5.07 7.23 -9.82
N GLY A 35 3.95 7.90 -9.59
CA GLY A 35 3.12 8.51 -10.64
C GLY A 35 1.93 7.66 -11.08
N GLU A 36 1.79 6.45 -10.53
CA GLU A 36 0.61 5.61 -10.74
C GLU A 36 -0.46 5.86 -9.67
N GLU A 37 -1.70 5.61 -10.04
CA GLU A 37 -2.83 5.59 -9.12
C GLU A 37 -2.74 4.40 -8.17
N ASP A 38 -3.04 4.61 -6.89
CA ASP A 38 -3.02 3.56 -5.88
C ASP A 38 -4.29 2.70 -5.94
N LYS A 39 -4.21 1.61 -6.71
CA LYS A 39 -5.30 0.63 -6.90
C LYS A 39 -5.19 -0.59 -5.98
N GLY A 40 -4.25 -0.57 -5.03
CA GLY A 40 -4.05 -1.70 -4.14
C GLY A 40 -5.26 -1.92 -3.24
N VAL A 41 -5.62 -3.17 -2.97
CA VAL A 41 -6.77 -3.52 -2.11
C VAL A 41 -6.56 -2.99 -0.68
N ARG A 42 -5.31 -2.79 -0.27
CA ARG A 42 -4.97 -2.10 0.98
C ARG A 42 -5.46 -0.64 1.06
N SER A 43 -5.70 0.03 -0.08
CA SER A 43 -6.10 1.44 -0.10
C SER A 43 -7.60 1.63 0.15
N THR A 44 -8.42 0.59 -0.03
CA THR A 44 -9.89 0.68 0.06
C THR A 44 -10.45 0.65 1.50
N GLY A 45 -9.60 0.54 2.52
CA GLY A 45 -10.02 0.50 3.93
C GLY A 45 -9.18 1.36 4.89
N PHE A 46 -8.19 2.10 4.38
CA PHE A 46 -7.29 2.91 5.19
C PHE A 46 -7.76 4.37 5.23
N VAL A 47 -8.73 4.65 6.09
CA VAL A 47 -9.02 6.03 6.52
C VAL A 47 -8.00 6.37 7.60
N TRP A 48 -7.06 7.27 7.30
CA TRP A 48 -6.33 7.94 8.37
C TRP A 48 -7.33 8.84 9.10
N GLU A 49 -7.79 8.45 10.28
CA GLU A 49 -8.24 9.48 11.22
C GLU A 49 -7.02 10.37 11.53
N SER A 50 -7.25 11.67 11.35
CA SER A 50 -6.25 12.73 11.38
C SER A 50 -5.75 13.03 12.78
#